data_AF-A0A7C1ZCM1-F1
#
_entry.id   AF-A0A7C1ZCM1-F1
#
_cell.length_a   1.000
_cell.length_b   1.000
_cell.length_c   1.000
_cell.angle_alpha   90.00
_cell.angle_beta   90.00
_cell.angle_gamma   90.00
#
_symmetry.space_group_name_H-M   'P 1'
#
loop_
_entity.id
_entity.type
_entity.pdbx_description
1 polymer ?
#
loop_
_entity_poly.entity_id
_entity_poly.type
_entity_poly.pdbx_seq_one_letter_code
_entity_poly.pdbx_strand_id
1 'polypeptide(L)'
;MIQADQLLKLLYDNRKKILQNQRGDEIDVYLFLRKQYNETDVSKNLVFQYVFRKYFVMDRWTNDTYTFHFFNNMEKIRSNAQMVLIPQVCKELMKYDKDGKVYFSYTTKMFHIVNPDIPLYDNLVSKVFKFYPLYSKSVDAKLKKYMDFLTHMRDCYEAIRKEDKIDGLIATYREKYPQITNAGYTKVMDFMIWSLNRN
;
A
#
# COMPACT_ATOMS: atom_id res chain seq x y z
N MET A 1 -17.63 -5.40 -5.29
CA MET A 1 -16.50 -5.26 -4.35
C MET A 1 -17.00 -5.64 -2.97
N ILE A 2 -16.15 -6.24 -2.13
CA ILE A 2 -16.52 -6.59 -0.74
C ILE A 2 -16.93 -5.32 0.03
N GLN A 3 -17.93 -5.42 0.89
CA GLN A 3 -18.36 -4.34 1.79
C GLN A 3 -17.63 -4.42 3.15
N ALA A 4 -17.76 -3.38 3.98
CA ALA A 4 -17.06 -3.26 5.26
C ALA A 4 -17.38 -4.41 6.23
N ASP A 5 -18.66 -4.77 6.36
CA ASP A 5 -19.16 -5.88 7.19
C ASP A 5 -18.60 -7.23 6.73
N GLN A 6 -18.56 -7.44 5.42
CA GLN A 6 -18.01 -8.65 4.80
C GLN A 6 -16.50 -8.73 5.01
N LEU A 7 -15.78 -7.61 4.92
CA LEU A 7 -14.34 -7.54 5.17
C LEU A 7 -14.03 -7.79 6.67
N LEU A 8 -14.78 -7.20 7.59
CA LEU A 8 -14.65 -7.46 9.02
C LEU A 8 -14.88 -8.94 9.35
N LYS A 9 -15.95 -9.53 8.78
CA LYS A 9 -16.21 -10.95 8.92
C LYS A 9 -15.04 -11.78 8.40
N LEU A 10 -14.51 -11.46 7.23
CA LEU A 10 -13.37 -12.15 6.63
C LEU A 10 -12.12 -12.07 7.53
N LEU A 11 -11.79 -10.90 8.05
CA LEU A 11 -10.66 -10.69 8.96
C LEU A 11 -10.83 -11.53 10.23
N TYR A 12 -12.02 -11.50 10.83
CA TYR A 12 -12.29 -12.22 12.06
C TYR A 12 -12.26 -13.74 11.89
N ASP A 13 -12.88 -14.25 10.83
CA ASP A 13 -12.92 -15.68 10.52
C ASP A 13 -11.51 -16.24 10.24
N ASN A 14 -10.63 -15.41 9.69
CA ASN A 14 -9.25 -15.78 9.35
C ASN A 14 -8.21 -15.28 10.36
N ARG A 15 -8.61 -14.79 11.55
CA ARG A 15 -7.70 -14.18 12.53
C ARG A 15 -6.48 -15.03 12.88
N LYS A 16 -6.65 -16.34 13.05
CA LYS A 16 -5.55 -17.27 13.34
C LYS A 16 -4.53 -17.29 12.20
N LYS A 17 -5.01 -17.37 10.96
CA LYS A 17 -4.19 -17.33 9.75
C LYS A 17 -3.46 -15.98 9.63
N ILE A 18 -4.16 -14.87 9.82
CA ILE A 18 -3.56 -13.52 9.80
C ILE A 18 -2.39 -13.43 10.79
N LEU A 19 -2.63 -13.89 12.03
CA LEU A 19 -1.61 -13.87 13.07
C LEU A 19 -0.44 -14.79 12.71
N GLN A 20 -0.63 -15.90 12.00
CA GLN A 20 0.44 -16.85 11.63
C GLN A 20 1.22 -16.44 10.37
N ASN A 21 0.55 -15.86 9.38
CA ASN A 21 1.11 -15.59 8.06
C ASN A 21 1.90 -14.29 7.98
N GLN A 22 1.68 -13.35 8.91
CA GLN A 22 2.51 -12.16 8.97
C GLN A 22 3.93 -12.55 9.37
N ARG A 23 4.92 -12.13 8.57
CA ARG A 23 6.32 -12.31 8.93
C ARG A 23 6.86 -11.05 9.59
N GLY A 24 7.57 -11.22 10.71
CA GLY A 24 8.13 -10.09 11.48
C GLY A 24 9.19 -9.30 10.70
N ASP A 25 10.01 -9.99 9.91
CA ASP A 25 11.06 -9.37 9.09
C ASP A 25 10.50 -8.38 8.06
N GLU A 26 9.29 -8.60 7.55
CA GLU A 26 8.64 -7.70 6.60
C GLU A 26 8.11 -6.44 7.25
N ILE A 27 7.68 -6.56 8.51
CA ILE A 27 7.35 -5.41 9.32
C ILE A 27 8.63 -4.59 9.55
N ASP A 28 9.72 -5.25 9.89
CA ASP A 28 11.00 -4.59 10.16
C ASP A 28 11.54 -3.87 8.91
N VAL A 29 11.42 -4.49 7.73
CA VAL A 29 11.77 -3.85 6.45
C VAL A 29 10.87 -2.64 6.17
N TYR A 30 9.56 -2.74 6.41
CA TYR A 30 8.66 -1.60 6.25
C TYR A 30 9.03 -0.44 7.20
N LEU A 31 9.34 -0.75 8.47
CA LEU A 31 9.76 0.24 9.46
C LEU A 31 11.11 0.87 9.11
N PHE A 32 12.05 0.08 8.59
CA PHE A 32 13.30 0.58 8.03
C PHE A 32 13.05 1.58 6.91
N LEU A 33 12.19 1.24 5.94
CA LEU A 33 11.83 2.15 4.84
C LEU A 33 11.23 3.44 5.37
N ARG A 34 10.29 3.36 6.32
CA ARG A 34 9.67 4.54 6.95
C ARG A 34 10.68 5.41 7.67
N LYS A 35 11.59 4.81 8.43
CA LYS A 35 12.67 5.52 9.14
C LYS A 35 13.59 6.24 8.15
N GLN A 36 14.11 5.51 7.16
CA GLN A 36 15.00 6.08 6.15
C GLN A 36 14.33 7.17 5.32
N TYR A 37 13.04 7.00 4.99
CA TYR A 37 12.27 8.04 4.36
C TYR A 37 12.24 9.31 5.20
N ASN A 38 11.94 9.22 6.49
CA ASN A 38 11.87 10.39 7.37
C ASN A 38 13.24 11.08 7.60
N GLU A 39 14.32 10.30 7.63
CA GLU A 39 15.65 10.79 8.04
C GLU A 39 16.54 11.23 6.86
N THR A 40 16.21 10.83 5.63
CA THR A 40 17.09 11.03 4.47
C THR A 40 16.33 11.49 3.23
N ASP A 41 17.06 12.07 2.29
CA ASP A 41 16.61 12.29 0.91
C ASP A 41 16.67 10.95 0.15
N VAL A 42 15.51 10.33 -0.06
CA VAL A 42 15.38 9.01 -0.69
C VAL A 42 15.63 9.04 -2.19
N SER A 43 15.65 10.22 -2.83
CA SER A 43 16.11 10.35 -4.22
C SER A 43 17.61 10.09 -4.36
N LYS A 44 18.37 10.21 -3.25
CA LYS A 44 19.83 10.01 -3.20
C LYS A 44 20.24 8.80 -2.34
N ASN A 45 19.37 8.33 -1.45
CA ASN A 45 19.66 7.18 -0.59
C ASN A 45 19.56 5.84 -1.34
N LEU A 46 20.68 5.36 -1.88
CA LEU A 46 20.74 4.11 -2.65
C LEU A 46 20.33 2.86 -1.84
N VAL A 47 20.59 2.85 -0.53
CA VAL A 47 20.18 1.73 0.34
C VAL A 47 18.66 1.69 0.45
N PHE A 48 18.01 2.83 0.72
CA PHE A 48 16.55 2.91 0.71
C PHE A 48 15.98 2.46 -0.63
N GLN A 49 16.52 2.96 -1.75
CA GLN A 49 16.03 2.60 -3.07
C GLN A 49 16.14 1.10 -3.33
N TYR A 50 17.28 0.50 -3.00
CA TYR A 50 17.48 -0.94 -3.12
C TYR A 50 16.45 -1.73 -2.30
N VAL A 51 16.32 -1.42 -1.01
CA VAL A 51 15.40 -2.12 -0.10
C VAL A 51 13.95 -1.94 -0.56
N PHE A 52 13.55 -0.74 -0.96
CA PHE A 52 12.19 -0.46 -1.45
C PHE A 52 11.87 -1.32 -2.68
N ARG A 53 12.79 -1.34 -3.66
CA ARG A 53 12.59 -2.09 -4.90
C ARG A 53 12.52 -3.60 -4.65
N LYS A 54 13.32 -4.14 -3.73
CA LYS A 54 13.25 -5.57 -3.35
C LYS A 54 11.97 -5.89 -2.60
N TYR A 55 11.62 -5.09 -1.59
CA TYR A 55 10.43 -5.30 -0.77
C TYR A 55 9.14 -5.29 -1.60
N PHE A 56 9.03 -4.38 -2.56
CA PHE A 56 7.86 -4.26 -3.42
C PHE A 56 8.00 -4.95 -4.79
N VAL A 57 9.10 -5.66 -5.03
CA VAL A 57 9.39 -6.38 -6.29
C VAL A 57 9.26 -5.47 -7.53
N MET A 58 9.84 -4.28 -7.45
CA MET A 58 9.76 -3.23 -8.48
C MET A 58 10.68 -3.52 -9.68
N ASP A 59 11.88 -4.07 -9.43
CA ASP A 59 12.92 -4.33 -10.44
C ASP A 59 12.45 -5.18 -11.63
N ARG A 60 11.39 -5.99 -11.46
CA ARG A 60 10.87 -6.86 -12.52
C ARG A 60 10.13 -6.11 -13.64
N TRP A 61 9.65 -4.90 -13.35
CA TRP A 61 8.67 -4.22 -14.22
C TRP A 61 9.12 -2.82 -14.65
N THR A 62 10.07 -2.20 -13.97
CA THR A 62 10.49 -0.83 -14.23
C THR A 62 11.91 -0.76 -14.78
N ASN A 63 12.20 0.28 -15.55
CA ASN A 63 13.55 0.60 -16.01
C ASN A 63 14.23 1.65 -15.10
N ASP A 64 15.51 1.91 -15.31
CA ASP A 64 16.30 2.84 -14.48
C ASP A 64 15.78 4.28 -14.55
N THR A 65 15.40 4.76 -15.74
CA THR A 65 14.83 6.10 -15.93
C THR A 65 13.53 6.26 -15.14
N TYR A 66 12.62 5.30 -15.25
CA TYR A 66 11.40 5.26 -14.44
C TYR A 66 11.72 5.29 -12.94
N THR A 67 12.68 4.46 -12.52
CA THR A 67 13.08 4.31 -11.11
C THR A 67 13.66 5.61 -10.55
N PHE A 68 14.50 6.30 -11.32
CA PHE A 68 15.02 7.61 -10.97
C PHE A 68 13.89 8.62 -10.76
N HIS A 69 12.95 8.73 -11.69
CA HIS A 69 11.83 9.66 -11.56
C HIS A 69 10.84 9.27 -10.46
N PHE A 70 10.72 7.97 -10.15
CA PHE A 70 9.91 7.46 -9.05
C PHE A 70 10.39 8.00 -7.71
N PHE A 71 11.68 7.82 -7.37
CA PHE A 71 12.20 8.29 -6.08
C PHE A 71 12.29 9.82 -6.00
N ASN A 72 12.53 10.51 -7.10
CA ASN A 72 12.40 11.97 -7.15
C ASN A 72 10.97 12.44 -6.87
N ASN A 73 9.95 11.76 -7.41
CA ASN A 73 8.55 12.08 -7.11
C ASN A 73 8.20 11.85 -5.65
N MET A 74 8.77 10.82 -5.03
CA MET A 74 8.59 10.54 -3.62
C MET A 74 9.05 11.70 -2.72
N GLU A 75 10.14 12.37 -3.09
CA GLU A 75 10.59 13.61 -2.42
C GLU A 75 9.67 14.80 -2.69
N LYS A 76 9.23 14.99 -3.94
CA LYS A 76 8.34 16.10 -4.32
C LYS A 76 7.04 16.10 -3.53
N ILE A 77 6.49 14.93 -3.22
CA ILE A 77 5.22 14.80 -2.50
C ILE A 77 5.37 14.78 -0.98
N ARG A 78 6.60 14.89 -0.44
CA ARG A 78 6.91 14.64 0.97
C ARG A 78 6.07 15.44 1.97
N SER A 79 5.81 16.70 1.67
CA SER A 79 5.06 17.63 2.53
C SER A 79 3.56 17.66 2.26
N ASN A 80 3.08 17.00 1.21
CA ASN A 80 1.67 17.11 0.78
C ASN A 80 1.16 15.82 0.11
N ALA A 81 1.53 14.65 0.64
CA ALA A 81 1.06 13.39 0.10
C ALA A 81 -0.43 13.19 0.43
N GLN A 82 -1.26 13.55 -0.54
CA GLN A 82 -2.70 13.36 -0.51
C GLN A 82 -3.12 12.35 -1.57
N MET A 83 -4.07 11.48 -1.22
CA MET A 83 -4.56 10.42 -2.11
C MET A 83 -4.99 10.95 -3.49
N VAL A 84 -5.56 12.15 -3.56
CA VAL A 84 -6.03 12.80 -4.80
C VAL A 84 -4.89 13.07 -5.82
N LEU A 85 -3.63 13.10 -5.39
CA LEU A 85 -2.47 13.33 -6.26
C LEU A 85 -1.98 12.07 -6.99
N ILE A 86 -2.44 10.87 -6.59
CA ILE A 86 -1.99 9.60 -7.15
C ILE A 86 -2.16 9.54 -8.68
N PRO A 87 -3.30 9.96 -9.29
CA PRO A 87 -3.45 9.94 -10.75
C PRO A 87 -2.45 10.83 -11.47
N GLN A 88 -2.15 12.01 -10.92
CA GLN A 88 -1.16 12.93 -11.49
C GLN A 88 0.23 12.31 -11.47
N VAL A 89 0.66 11.75 -10.33
CA VAL A 89 1.97 11.09 -10.21
C VAL A 89 2.05 9.87 -11.14
N CYS A 90 0.98 9.08 -11.25
CA CYS A 90 0.93 7.97 -12.21
C CYS A 90 1.19 8.43 -13.66
N LYS A 91 0.55 9.52 -14.08
CA LYS A 91 0.73 10.08 -15.44
C LYS A 91 2.11 10.69 -15.63
N GLU A 92 2.69 11.31 -14.61
CA GLU A 92 4.06 11.83 -14.66
C GLU A 92 5.04 10.68 -14.88
N LEU A 93 4.93 9.61 -14.07
CA LEU A 93 5.82 8.46 -14.15
C LEU A 93 5.64 7.64 -15.44
N MET A 94 4.42 7.58 -15.98
CA MET A 94 4.13 6.91 -17.25
C MET A 94 4.97 7.42 -18.41
N LYS A 95 5.37 8.71 -18.40
CA LYS A 95 6.21 9.31 -19.45
C LYS A 95 7.62 8.71 -19.52
N TYR A 96 8.06 8.08 -18.43
CA TYR A 96 9.39 7.48 -18.30
C TYR A 96 9.35 5.95 -18.39
N ASP A 97 8.17 5.37 -18.59
CA ASP A 97 8.03 3.95 -18.93
C ASP A 97 8.11 3.77 -20.45
N LYS A 98 8.93 2.82 -20.89
CA LYS A 98 9.16 2.53 -22.31
C LYS A 98 7.90 2.13 -23.08
N ASP A 99 6.93 1.53 -22.41
CA ASP A 99 5.68 1.04 -23.00
C ASP A 99 4.49 1.96 -22.65
N GLY A 100 4.74 3.11 -22.03
CA GLY A 100 3.70 4.01 -21.53
C GLY A 100 2.79 3.35 -20.48
N LYS A 101 3.30 2.39 -19.70
CA LYS A 101 2.51 1.68 -18.69
C LYS A 101 2.28 2.52 -17.45
N VAL A 102 1.06 2.38 -16.91
CA VAL A 102 0.67 2.94 -15.62
C VAL A 102 0.84 1.89 -14.53
N TYR A 103 1.75 2.13 -13.60
CA TYR A 103 1.97 1.27 -12.43
C TYR A 103 1.28 1.80 -11.17
N PHE A 104 -0.05 1.77 -11.15
CA PHE A 104 -0.86 2.29 -10.05
C PHE A 104 -0.47 1.69 -8.68
N SER A 105 -0.17 0.38 -8.61
CA SER A 105 0.26 -0.27 -7.37
C SER A 105 1.58 0.27 -6.82
N TYR A 106 2.56 0.60 -7.68
CA TYR A 106 3.81 1.19 -7.19
C TYR A 106 3.60 2.62 -6.68
N THR A 107 2.73 3.38 -7.34
CA THR A 107 2.36 4.72 -6.85
C THR A 107 1.66 4.64 -5.50
N THR A 108 0.72 3.72 -5.27
CA THR A 108 0.09 3.59 -3.94
C THR A 108 1.10 3.17 -2.86
N LYS A 109 2.08 2.31 -3.19
CA LYS A 109 3.19 1.97 -2.28
C LYS A 109 4.08 3.16 -1.94
N MET A 110 4.38 4.02 -2.91
CA MET A 110 5.07 5.30 -2.68
C MET A 110 4.28 6.13 -1.69
N PHE A 111 3.01 6.42 -1.99
CA PHE A 111 2.16 7.25 -1.15
C PHE A 111 1.97 6.68 0.25
N HIS A 112 1.90 5.36 0.38
CA HIS A 112 1.79 4.68 1.67
C HIS A 112 3.08 4.75 2.51
N ILE A 113 4.27 4.78 1.87
CA ILE A 113 5.52 5.03 2.59
C ILE A 113 5.68 6.51 2.93
N VAL A 114 5.10 7.44 2.16
CA VAL A 114 5.10 8.86 2.54
C VAL A 114 4.09 9.14 3.67
N ASN A 115 2.87 8.64 3.51
CA ASN A 115 1.74 8.81 4.42
C ASN A 115 1.04 7.45 4.67
N PRO A 116 1.21 6.81 5.84
CA PRO A 116 0.66 5.47 6.12
C PRO A 116 -0.86 5.44 6.26
N ASP A 117 -1.50 6.60 6.37
CA ASP A 117 -2.95 6.70 6.42
C ASP A 117 -3.59 6.56 5.03
N ILE A 118 -2.78 6.59 3.96
CA ILE A 118 -3.22 6.23 2.61
C ILE A 118 -3.09 4.72 2.46
N PRO A 119 -4.18 3.98 2.21
CA PRO A 119 -4.12 2.54 2.16
C PRO A 119 -3.37 2.04 0.91
N LEU A 120 -2.74 0.88 1.03
CA LEU A 120 -1.90 0.31 -0.01
C LEU A 120 -2.71 -0.56 -0.97
N TYR A 121 -2.52 -0.39 -2.28
CA TYR A 121 -3.12 -1.28 -3.30
C TYR A 121 -2.08 -2.15 -4.01
N ASP A 122 -2.34 -3.46 -4.06
CA ASP A 122 -1.64 -4.41 -4.91
C ASP A 122 -2.50 -5.66 -5.22
N ASN A 123 -1.88 -6.69 -5.80
CA ASN A 123 -2.55 -7.93 -6.15
C ASN A 123 -3.00 -8.77 -4.94
N LEU A 124 -2.40 -8.62 -3.76
CA LEU A 124 -2.87 -9.31 -2.55
C LEU A 124 -4.18 -8.67 -2.07
N VAL A 125 -4.22 -7.34 -2.08
CA VAL A 125 -5.40 -6.55 -1.72
C VAL A 125 -6.52 -6.74 -2.74
N SER A 126 -6.22 -6.69 -4.04
CA SER A 126 -7.23 -6.84 -5.10
C SER A 126 -7.99 -8.17 -5.02
N LYS A 127 -7.30 -9.26 -4.65
CA LYS A 127 -7.89 -10.58 -4.43
C LYS A 127 -8.88 -10.58 -3.26
N VAL A 128 -8.54 -9.94 -2.14
CA VAL A 128 -9.45 -9.82 -0.98
C VAL A 128 -10.72 -9.08 -1.36
N PHE A 129 -10.58 -7.93 -2.05
CA PHE A 129 -11.73 -7.11 -2.42
C PHE A 129 -12.48 -7.60 -3.67
N LYS A 130 -11.99 -8.67 -4.30
CA LYS A 130 -12.47 -9.20 -5.58
C LYS A 130 -12.53 -8.12 -6.65
N PHE A 131 -11.50 -7.27 -6.69
CA PHE A 131 -11.39 -6.16 -7.64
C PHE A 131 -10.45 -6.53 -8.78
N TYR A 132 -11.01 -6.62 -9.98
CA TYR A 132 -10.27 -6.89 -11.21
C TYR A 132 -10.63 -5.78 -12.20
N PRO A 133 -9.82 -4.72 -12.31
CA PRO A 133 -10.15 -3.60 -13.17
C PRO A 133 -10.20 -4.10 -14.63
N LEU A 134 -11.38 -4.01 -15.23
CA LEU A 134 -11.58 -4.34 -16.64
C LEU A 134 -10.67 -3.47 -17.51
N TYR A 135 -10.27 -4.03 -18.67
CA TYR A 135 -9.54 -3.30 -19.69
C TYR A 135 -10.22 -1.96 -20.01
N SER A 136 -9.44 -0.90 -20.07
CA SER A 136 -9.87 0.44 -20.45
C SER A 136 -8.90 0.98 -21.49
N LYS A 137 -9.43 1.49 -22.61
CA LYS A 137 -8.61 2.13 -23.66
C LYS A 137 -8.06 3.49 -23.20
N SER A 138 -8.72 4.15 -22.24
CA SER A 138 -8.29 5.44 -21.69
C SER A 138 -7.56 5.26 -20.37
N VAL A 139 -6.38 5.90 -20.27
CA VAL A 139 -5.60 6.01 -19.03
C VAL A 139 -6.40 6.70 -17.93
N ASP A 140 -7.16 7.75 -18.27
CA ASP A 140 -7.98 8.49 -17.31
C ASP A 140 -9.11 7.64 -16.74
N ALA A 141 -9.85 6.95 -17.61
CA ALA A 141 -10.91 6.05 -17.16
C ALA A 141 -10.34 4.88 -16.33
N LYS A 142 -9.14 4.41 -16.66
CA LYS A 142 -8.44 3.36 -15.89
C LYS A 142 -8.06 3.88 -14.50
N LEU A 143 -7.42 5.05 -14.41
CA LEU A 143 -7.03 5.67 -13.15
C LEU A 143 -8.24 6.02 -12.29
N LYS A 144 -9.34 6.50 -12.88
CA LYS A 144 -10.58 6.75 -12.15
C LYS A 144 -11.09 5.50 -11.46
N LYS A 145 -11.19 4.35 -12.15
CA LYS A 145 -11.63 3.08 -11.53
C LYS A 145 -10.73 2.65 -10.37
N TYR A 146 -9.41 2.84 -10.51
CA TYR A 146 -8.47 2.56 -9.44
C TYR A 146 -8.64 3.50 -8.23
N MET A 147 -8.91 4.78 -8.46
CA MET A 147 -9.18 5.75 -7.40
C MET A 147 -10.52 5.50 -6.71
N ASP A 148 -11.56 5.15 -7.48
CA ASP A 148 -12.86 4.75 -6.93
C ASP A 148 -12.68 3.52 -6.02
N PHE A 149 -11.86 2.55 -6.44
CA PHE A 149 -11.50 1.39 -5.62
C PHE A 149 -10.72 1.76 -4.36
N LEU A 150 -9.68 2.60 -4.48
CA LEU A 150 -8.86 3.01 -3.35
C LEU A 150 -9.67 3.78 -2.30
N THR A 151 -10.61 4.61 -2.77
CA THR A 151 -11.57 5.34 -1.94
C THR A 151 -12.50 4.36 -1.22
N HIS A 152 -13.10 3.41 -1.94
CA HIS A 152 -13.92 2.34 -1.34
C HIS A 152 -13.17 1.55 -0.26
N MET A 153 -11.89 1.24 -0.49
CA MET A 153 -11.04 0.55 0.50
C MET A 153 -10.84 1.38 1.77
N ARG A 154 -10.51 2.67 1.62
CA ARG A 154 -10.38 3.59 2.77
C ARG A 154 -11.70 3.69 3.54
N ASP A 155 -12.81 3.83 2.84
CA ASP A 155 -14.13 3.98 3.47
C ASP A 155 -14.53 2.68 4.19
N CYS A 156 -14.15 1.50 3.68
CA CYS A 156 -14.29 0.23 4.40
C CYS A 156 -13.45 0.23 5.69
N TYR A 157 -12.21 0.69 5.66
CA TYR A 157 -11.36 0.73 6.85
C TYR A 157 -11.97 1.63 7.93
N GLU A 158 -12.43 2.83 7.55
CA GLU A 158 -13.08 3.78 8.46
C GLU A 158 -14.41 3.28 9.02
N ALA A 159 -15.19 2.52 8.24
CA ALA A 159 -16.39 1.87 8.74
C ALA A 159 -16.05 0.79 9.77
N ILE A 160 -15.08 -0.09 9.47
CA ILE A 160 -14.65 -1.16 10.38
C ILE A 160 -14.05 -0.60 11.67
N ARG A 161 -13.36 0.55 11.60
CA ARG A 161 -12.74 1.20 12.77
C ARG A 161 -13.73 1.56 13.87
N LYS A 162 -15.02 1.66 13.53
CA LYS A 162 -16.10 2.01 14.46
C LYS A 162 -16.75 0.78 15.11
N GLU A 163 -16.30 -0.42 14.75
CA GLU A 163 -16.87 -1.69 15.21
C GLU A 163 -16.01 -2.29 16.33
N ASP A 164 -16.55 -2.45 17.53
CA ASP A 164 -15.82 -3.02 18.70
C ASP A 164 -15.14 -4.37 18.41
N LYS A 165 -15.71 -5.14 17.47
CA LYS A 165 -15.20 -6.46 17.09
C LYS A 165 -13.79 -6.41 16.50
N ILE A 166 -13.37 -5.31 15.86
CA ILE A 166 -12.02 -5.23 15.28
C ILE A 166 -10.95 -4.94 16.36
N ASP A 167 -11.32 -4.27 17.44
CA ASP A 167 -10.37 -3.78 18.45
C ASP A 167 -9.62 -4.93 19.13
N GLY A 168 -10.33 -5.99 19.53
CA GLY A 168 -9.70 -7.16 20.12
C GLY A 168 -8.72 -7.86 19.17
N LEU A 169 -9.03 -7.88 17.87
CA LEU A 169 -8.13 -8.45 16.86
C LEU A 169 -6.88 -7.57 16.68
N ILE A 170 -7.03 -6.25 16.61
CA ILE A 170 -5.92 -5.31 16.49
C ILE A 170 -5.02 -5.35 17.72
N ALA A 171 -5.60 -5.42 18.92
CA ALA A 171 -4.85 -5.56 20.17
C ALA A 171 -3.99 -6.84 20.14
N THR A 172 -4.62 -7.98 19.86
CA THR A 172 -3.89 -9.28 19.73
C THR A 172 -2.80 -9.22 18.65
N TYR A 173 -3.07 -8.54 17.53
CA TYR A 173 -2.11 -8.39 16.44
C TYR A 173 -0.90 -7.55 16.86
N ARG A 174 -1.10 -6.46 17.61
CA ARG A 174 -0.03 -5.63 18.15
C ARG A 174 0.76 -6.32 19.26
N GLU A 175 0.11 -7.10 20.12
CA GLU A 175 0.78 -7.93 21.13
C GLU A 175 1.74 -8.93 20.47
N LYS A 176 1.31 -9.57 19.37
CA LYS A 176 2.14 -10.50 18.62
C LYS A 176 3.28 -9.82 17.86
N TYR A 177 3.04 -8.61 17.36
CA TYR A 177 3.99 -7.83 16.56
C TYR A 177 4.27 -6.47 17.23
N PRO A 178 5.04 -6.44 18.33
CA PRO A 178 5.21 -5.24 19.13
C PRO A 178 5.81 -4.06 18.34
N GLN A 179 6.59 -4.32 17.29
CA GLN A 179 7.17 -3.28 16.43
C GLN A 179 6.13 -2.41 15.69
N ILE A 180 4.85 -2.81 15.58
CA ILE A 180 3.77 -2.00 14.97
C ILE A 180 2.81 -1.39 16.00
N THR A 181 3.16 -1.40 17.28
CA THR A 181 2.32 -0.81 18.33
C THR A 181 1.98 0.65 18.03
N ASN A 182 2.95 1.42 17.53
CA ASN A 182 2.78 2.83 17.17
C ASN A 182 2.30 3.06 15.73
N ALA A 183 2.02 1.99 14.97
CA ALA A 183 1.51 2.13 13.61
C ALA A 183 0.04 2.57 13.62
N GLY A 184 -0.32 3.48 12.73
CA GLY A 184 -1.69 3.94 12.51
C GLY A 184 -2.64 2.80 12.09
N TYR A 185 -3.93 3.02 12.27
CA TYR A 185 -4.98 2.02 12.01
C TYR A 185 -4.93 1.48 10.56
N THR A 186 -4.86 2.38 9.58
CA THR A 186 -4.76 2.01 8.15
C THR A 186 -3.60 1.06 7.90
N LYS A 187 -2.44 1.31 8.53
CA LYS A 187 -1.28 0.47 8.32
C LYS A 187 -1.45 -0.93 8.89
N VAL A 188 -2.06 -1.04 10.07
CA VAL A 188 -2.38 -2.33 10.68
C VAL A 188 -3.37 -3.10 9.80
N MET A 189 -4.39 -2.42 9.26
CA MET A 189 -5.34 -3.03 8.32
C MET A 189 -4.65 -3.56 7.06
N ASP A 190 -3.76 -2.78 6.44
CA ASP A 190 -3.03 -3.22 5.25
C ASP A 190 -2.18 -4.48 5.52
N PHE A 191 -1.50 -4.56 6.67
CA PHE A 191 -0.74 -5.75 7.05
C PHE A 191 -1.63 -6.97 7.28
N MET A 192 -2.77 -6.80 7.97
CA MET A 192 -3.72 -7.89 8.18
C MET A 192 -4.29 -8.41 6.85
N ILE A 193 -4.61 -7.52 5.91
CA ILE A 193 -5.12 -7.87 4.58
C ILE A 193 -4.06 -8.57 3.73
N TRP A 194 -2.83 -8.09 3.75
CA TRP A 194 -1.70 -8.79 3.12
C TRP A 194 -1.53 -10.22 3.66
N SER A 195 -1.66 -10.39 4.97
CA SER A 195 -1.54 -11.70 5.63
C SER A 195 -2.60 -12.72 5.19
N LEU A 196 -3.77 -12.27 4.72
CA LEU A 196 -4.82 -13.18 4.22
C LEU A 196 -4.41 -13.96 2.97
N ASN A 197 -3.60 -13.34 2.10
CA ASN A 197 -3.23 -13.88 0.79
C ASN A 197 -1.72 -14.14 0.65
N ARG A 198 -0.95 -13.99 1.73
CA ARG A 198 0.41 -14.52 1.80
C ARG A 198 0.36 -16.04 1.89
N ASN A 199 1.14 -16.66 1.01
CA ASN A 199 1.42 -18.10 1.02
C ASN A 199 2.73 -18.35 1.77
#